data_AF-A0A6G7YJR9-F1
#
_entry.id   AF-A0A6G7YJR9-F1
#
_cell.length_a   1.000
_cell.length_b   1.000
_cell.length_c   1.000
_cell.angle_alpha   90.00
_cell.angle_beta   90.00
_cell.angle_gamma   90.00
#
_symmetry.space_group_name_H-M   'P 1'
#
loop_
_entity.id
_entity.type
_entity.pdbx_description
1 polymer ?
#
loop_
_entity_poly.entity_id
_entity_poly.type
_entity_poly.pdbx_seq_one_letter_code
_entity_poly.pdbx_strand_id
1 'polypeptide(L)' 'MLAIVLMMLLVLVISGGVVAYVAYPHRGEELPVAPQLGDVMRKGVDSLPTIGDYEDIRA' A
#
# COMPACT_ATOMS: atom_id res chain seq x y z
N MET A 1 -8.17 -19.47 -23.86
CA MET A 1 -7.08 -20.01 -23.01
C MET A 1 -6.18 -18.90 -22.46
N LEU A 2 -5.50 -18.11 -23.30
CA LEU A 2 -4.59 -17.04 -22.84
C LEU A 2 -5.23 -16.03 -21.87
N ALA A 3 -6.42 -15.52 -22.20
CA ALA A 3 -7.13 -14.58 -21.32
C ALA A 3 -7.41 -15.14 -19.92
N ILE A 4 -7.72 -16.44 -19.82
CA ILE A 4 -7.96 -17.12 -18.55
C ILE A 4 -6.66 -17.17 -17.74
N VAL A 5 -5.55 -17.55 -18.39
CA VAL A 5 -4.23 -17.56 -17.75
C VAL A 5 -3.85 -16.18 -17.22
N LEU A 6 -4.05 -15.13 -18.03
CA LEU A 6 -3.78 -13.75 -17.60
C LEU A 6 -4.65 -13.34 -16.41
N MET A 7 -5.93 -13.70 -16.41
CA MET A 7 -6.82 -13.41 -15.28
C MET A 7 -6.42 -14.17 -14.02
N MET A 8 -6.06 -15.45 -14.12
CA MET A 8 -5.56 -16.21 -12.97
C MET A 8 -4.26 -15.61 -12.42
N LEU A 9 -3.35 -15.20 -13.30
CA LEU A 9 -2.09 -14.56 -12.91
C LEU A 9 -2.35 -13.22 -12.22
N LEU A 10 -3.28 -12.41 -12.75
CA LEU A 10 -3.71 -11.16 -12.13
C LEU A 10 -4.25 -11.40 -10.71
N VAL A 11 -5.12 -12.40 -10.53
CA VAL A 11 -5.68 -12.75 -9.21
C VAL A 11 -4.56 -13.15 -8.23
N LEU A 12 -3.60 -13.96 -8.68
CA LEU A 12 -2.46 -14.35 -7.84
C LEU A 12 -1.59 -13.15 -7.45
N VAL A 13 -1.35 -12.22 -8.37
CA VAL A 13 -0.60 -10.99 -8.10
C VAL A 13 -1.33 -10.12 -7.06
N ILE A 14 -2.63 -9.91 -7.23
CA ILE A 14 -3.44 -9.13 -6.28
C ILE A 14 -3.44 -9.80 -4.91
N SER A 15 -3.69 -11.11 -4.86
CA SER A 15 -3.71 -11.87 -3.60
C SER A 15 -2.35 -11.84 -2.89
N GLY A 16 -1.26 -12.05 -3.64
CA GLY A 16 0.10 -11.91 -3.12
C GLY A 16 0.36 -10.50 -2.58
N GLY A 17 -0.10 -9.47 -3.29
CA GLY A 17 -0.03 -8.08 -2.85
C GLY A 17 -0.75 -7.82 -1.53
N VAL A 18 -1.95 -8.39 -1.34
CA VAL A 18 -2.69 -8.29 -0.06
C VAL A 18 -1.93 -8.94 1.08
N VAL A 19 -1.42 -10.17 0.89
CA VAL A 19 -0.63 -10.86 1.93
C VAL A 19 0.62 -10.07 2.27
N ALA A 20 1.32 -9.55 1.26
CA ALA A 20 2.51 -8.74 1.45
C ALA A 20 2.21 -7.43 2.19
N TYR A 21 1.11 -6.75 1.85
CA TYR A 21 0.64 -5.54 2.54
C TYR A 21 0.33 -5.77 4.02
N VAL A 22 -0.39 -6.85 4.33
CA VAL A 22 -0.75 -7.19 5.71
C VAL A 22 0.49 -7.62 6.51
N ALA A 23 1.44 -8.29 5.87
CA ALA A 23 2.65 -8.79 6.52
C ALA A 23 3.62 -7.67 6.92
N TYR A 24 3.85 -6.66 6.07
CA TYR A 24 4.84 -5.60 6.33
C TYR A 24 4.23 -4.18 6.41
N PRO A 25 3.72 -3.56 5.31
CA PRO A 25 3.24 -2.17 5.36
C PRO A 25 2.19 -1.89 6.43
N HIS A 26 1.26 -2.82 6.68
CA HIS A 26 0.21 -2.63 7.68
C HIS A 26 0.77 -2.52 9.12
N ARG A 27 1.97 -3.05 9.36
CA ARG A 27 2.68 -2.97 10.65
C ARG A 27 3.66 -1.81 10.73
N GLY A 28 3.79 -1.02 9.66
CA GLY A 28 4.82 0.00 9.52
C GLY A 28 6.20 -0.56 9.17
N GLU A 29 6.30 -1.84 8.78
CA GLU A 29 7.54 -2.46 8.31
C GLU A 29 7.68 -2.33 6.79
N GLU A 30 8.91 -2.17 6.30
CA GLU A 30 9.19 -2.09 4.86
C GLU A 30 9.19 -3.48 4.20
N LEU A 31 8.84 -3.53 2.92
CA LEU A 31 8.84 -4.76 2.13
C LEU A 31 10.29 -5.23 1.85
N PRO A 32 10.69 -6.43 2.30
CA PRO A 32 12.10 -6.84 2.27
C PRO A 32 12.67 -7.01 0.86
N VAL A 33 11.83 -7.36 -0.11
CA VAL A 33 12.23 -7.60 -1.50
C VAL A 33 12.12 -6.36 -2.39
N ALA A 34 11.42 -5.33 -1.93
CA ALA A 34 11.17 -4.11 -2.69
C ALA A 34 11.14 -2.87 -1.79
N PRO A 35 12.24 -2.56 -1.06
CA PRO A 35 12.30 -1.40 -0.16
C PRO A 35 12.04 -0.08 -0.89
N GLN A 36 12.46 0.01 -2.16
CA GLN A 36 12.22 1.15 -3.05
C GLN A 36 10.74 1.47 -3.24
N LEU A 37 9.85 0.47 -3.14
CA LEU A 37 8.41 0.68 -3.22
C LEU A 37 7.90 1.42 -1.97
N GLY A 38 8.51 1.14 -0.80
CA GLY A 38 8.27 1.86 0.44
C GLY A 38 8.64 3.34 0.33
N ASP A 39 9.81 3.65 -0.25
CA ASP A 39 10.26 5.03 -0.47
C ASP A 39 9.27 5.84 -1.33
N VAL A 40 8.79 5.23 -2.42
CA VAL A 40 7.82 5.88 -3.33
C VAL A 40 6.47 6.08 -2.64
N MET A 41 5.99 5.09 -1.89
CA MET A 41 4.75 5.25 -1.11
C MET A 41 4.88 6.31 -0.04
N ARG A 42 6.01 6.35 0.69
CA ARG A 42 6.29 7.35 1.73
C ARG A 42 6.30 8.76 1.17
N LYS A 43 6.95 8.94 0.03
CA LYS A 43 6.97 10.22 -0.70
C LYS A 43 5.57 10.64 -1.18
N GLY A 44 4.73 9.68 -1.57
CA GLY A 44 3.33 9.92 -1.90
C GLY A 44 2.52 10.37 -0.68
N VAL A 45 2.69 9.71 0.46
CA VAL A 45 2.03 10.07 1.72
C VAL A 45 2.47 11.45 2.21
N ASP A 46 3.77 11.76 2.17
CA ASP A 46 4.32 13.07 2.56
C ASP A 46 3.79 14.22 1.67
N SER A 47 3.33 13.91 0.46
CA SER A 47 2.74 14.90 -0.46
C SER A 47 1.23 15.13 -0.26
N LEU A 48 0.57 14.28 0.55
CA LEU A 48 -0.85 14.45 0.84
C LEU A 48 -1.04 15.52 1.93
N PRO A 49 -2.06 16.39 1.81
CA PRO A 49 -2.43 17.26 2.92
C PRO A 49 -2.80 16.38 4.11
N THR A 50 -2.05 16.50 5.20
CA THR A 50 -2.43 15.88 6.47
C THR A 50 -3.75 16.50 6.90
N ILE A 51 -4.67 15.71 7.45
CA ILE A 51 -5.82 16.29 8.16
C ILE A 51 -5.22 17.12 9.30
N GLY A 52 -5.31 18.45 9.18
CA GLY A 52 -4.92 19.35 10.26
C GLY A 52 -5.72 18.96 11.50
N ASP A 53 -5.05 18.97 12.65
CA ASP A 53 -5.69 18.77 13.95
C ASP A 53 -7.04 19.48 13.92
N TYR A 54 -8.09 18.74 14.28
CA TYR A 54 -9.42 19.29 14.50
C TYR A 54 -9.35 20.20 15.73
N GLU A 55 -8.67 21.33 15.59
CA GLU A 55 -8.59 22.40 16.55
C GLU A 55 -9.93 23.11 16.51
N ASP A 56 -10.59 23.11 17.67
CA ASP A 56 -11.81 23.83 18.01
C ASP A 56 -13.16 23.28 17.50
N ILE A 57 -13.65 22.22 18.16
CA ILE A 57 -15.11 21.98 18.34
C ILE A 57 -15.51 22.29 19.78
N ARG A 58 -15.10 23.45 20.31
CA ARG A 58 -15.64 24.06 21.54
C ARG A 58 -15.57 25.60 21.46
N ALA A 59 -16.43 26.19 20.62
CA ALA A 59 -16.84 27.59 20.76
C ALA A 59 -18.26 27.65 21.32
#